data_AF-A0A8R7VIH1-F1
#
_entry.id   AF-A0A8R7VIH1-F1
#
_cell.length_a   1.000
_cell.length_b   1.000
_cell.length_c   1.000
_cell.angle_alpha   90.00
_cell.angle_beta   90.00
_cell.angle_gamma   90.00
#
_symmetry.space_group_name_H-M   'P 1'
#
loop_
_entity.id
_entity.type
_entity.pdbx_description
1 polymer ?
#
loop_
_entity_poly.entity_id
_entity_poly.type
_entity_poly.pdbx_seq_one_letter_code
_entity_poly.pdbx_strand_id
1 'polypeptide(L)'
;MASSSSSSSRSRYSASRVPGAPVRSLIRYRQGPLDYEPYDPCECRPPKKAAMWISWSDENPGRRYRSCYYSRRRDCQYFVWHDDPIDDPFLKQLVLDLRDLVWMLESLNSNLQDATRNAEAQVE
;
A
#
# COMPACT_ATOMS: atom_id res chain seq x y z
N MET A 1 -25.83 13.45 -40.63
CA MET A 1 -24.43 13.17 -40.24
C MET A 1 -24.27 13.61 -38.80
N ALA A 2 -24.06 12.68 -37.88
CA ALA A 2 -23.93 12.96 -36.45
C ALA A 2 -22.67 12.27 -35.92
N SER A 3 -21.95 13.03 -35.13
CA SER A 3 -20.54 12.92 -34.78
C SER A 3 -20.21 11.78 -33.81
N SER A 4 -18.98 11.30 -33.92
CA SER A 4 -18.31 10.43 -32.95
C SER A 4 -18.31 11.06 -31.55
N SER A 5 -18.68 10.29 -30.53
CA SER A 5 -18.53 10.66 -29.12
C SER A 5 -17.74 9.58 -28.38
N SER A 6 -16.42 9.73 -28.39
CA SER A 6 -15.50 9.08 -27.47
C SER A 6 -15.79 9.54 -26.04
N SER A 7 -16.41 8.67 -25.25
CA SER A 7 -16.69 8.92 -23.84
C SER A 7 -15.58 8.35 -22.98
N SER A 8 -14.57 9.18 -22.71
CA SER A 8 -13.57 8.96 -21.67
C SER A 8 -14.23 9.03 -20.29
N SER A 9 -14.35 7.89 -19.61
CA SER A 9 -14.85 7.80 -18.23
C SER A 9 -13.90 8.51 -17.27
N ARG A 10 -14.25 9.75 -16.91
CA ARG A 10 -13.59 10.52 -15.84
C ARG A 10 -14.03 9.97 -14.49
N SER A 11 -13.18 9.18 -13.86
CA SER A 11 -13.34 8.77 -12.46
C SER A 11 -13.26 10.00 -11.54
N ARG A 12 -14.42 10.45 -11.05
CA ARG A 12 -14.52 11.42 -9.95
C ARG A 12 -14.43 10.66 -8.64
N TYR A 13 -13.32 10.81 -7.92
CA TYR A 13 -13.26 10.46 -6.50
C TYR A 13 -13.02 11.73 -5.68
N SER A 14 -14.11 12.22 -5.07
CA SER A 14 -14.08 13.26 -4.05
C SER A 14 -13.35 12.71 -2.82
N ALA A 15 -12.14 13.22 -2.57
CA ALA A 15 -11.47 13.00 -1.29
C ALA A 15 -12.04 13.99 -0.28
N SER A 16 -13.07 13.58 0.45
CA SER A 16 -13.50 14.29 1.66
C SER A 16 -12.31 14.31 2.63
N ARG A 17 -11.76 15.51 2.85
CA ARG A 17 -10.69 15.75 3.84
C ARG A 17 -11.32 15.68 5.22
N VAL A 18 -11.13 14.57 5.92
CA VAL A 18 -11.43 14.47 7.36
C VAL A 18 -10.22 15.02 8.12
N PRO A 19 -10.38 16.00 9.03
CA PRO A 19 -9.32 16.42 9.92
C PRO A 19 -8.94 15.27 10.87
N GLY A 20 -7.65 14.89 10.91
CA GLY A 20 -7.15 13.86 11.84
C GLY A 20 -6.96 12.45 11.26
N ALA A 21 -7.22 12.23 9.96
CA ALA A 21 -6.78 10.98 9.31
C ALA A 21 -5.25 10.99 9.16
N PRO A 22 -4.54 9.89 9.50
CA PRO A 22 -3.09 9.82 9.31
C PRO A 22 -2.80 10.13 7.84
N VAL A 23 -1.79 10.98 7.62
CA VAL A 23 -1.35 11.43 6.30
C VAL A 23 -1.04 10.19 5.48
N ARG A 24 -2.01 9.69 4.72
CA ARG A 24 -1.77 8.64 3.72
C ARG A 24 -0.69 9.23 2.82
N SER A 25 0.45 8.57 2.74
CA SER A 25 1.58 8.89 1.86
C SER A 25 1.10 9.67 0.63
N LEU A 26 1.68 10.84 0.35
CA LEU A 26 1.35 11.64 -0.85
C LEU A 26 1.51 10.81 -2.14
N ILE A 27 2.33 9.76 -2.06
CA ILE A 27 2.32 8.63 -2.99
C ILE A 27 1.14 7.72 -2.61
N ARG A 28 -0.04 8.00 -3.17
CA ARG A 28 -1.08 6.96 -3.25
C ARG A 28 -0.46 5.77 -3.98
N TYR A 29 -0.60 4.56 -3.43
CA TYR A 29 -0.47 3.33 -4.21
C TYR A 29 -1.27 3.55 -5.51
N ARG A 30 -0.56 3.67 -6.65
CA ARG A 30 -1.22 3.98 -7.94
C ARG A 30 -2.16 2.86 -8.36
N GLN A 31 -1.99 1.68 -7.75
CA GLN A 31 -2.77 0.47 -7.98
C GLN A 31 -3.09 -0.13 -6.61
N GLY A 32 -4.38 -0.31 -6.29
CA GLY A 32 -4.78 -1.04 -5.11
C GLY A 32 -4.41 -2.52 -5.20
N PRO A 33 -4.45 -3.28 -4.08
CA PRO A 33 -4.00 -4.67 -4.06
C PRO A 33 -4.72 -5.58 -5.06
N LEU A 34 -5.93 -5.24 -5.50
CA LEU A 34 -6.74 -6.01 -6.46
C LEU A 34 -6.86 -5.35 -7.85
N ASP A 35 -6.24 -4.18 -8.05
CA ASP A 35 -6.43 -3.35 -9.25
C ASP A 35 -5.43 -3.68 -10.38
N TYR A 36 -4.69 -4.78 -10.26
CA TYR A 36 -3.73 -5.21 -11.27
C TYR A 36 -4.33 -6.09 -12.35
N GLU A 37 -3.79 -6.02 -13.55
CA GLU A 37 -4.17 -6.88 -14.66
C GLU A 37 -2.94 -7.69 -15.13
N PRO A 38 -3.12 -8.94 -15.58
CA PRO A 38 -4.38 -9.69 -15.68
C PRO A 38 -4.92 -10.21 -14.32
N TYR A 39 -6.13 -10.77 -14.33
CA TYR A 39 -6.71 -11.48 -13.19
C TYR A 39 -5.94 -12.77 -12.87
N ASP A 40 -5.22 -12.77 -11.74
CA ASP A 40 -4.54 -13.97 -11.21
C ASP A 40 -5.30 -14.53 -10.00
N PRO A 41 -5.95 -15.71 -10.11
CA PRO A 41 -6.67 -16.33 -9.00
C PRO A 41 -5.74 -17.01 -8.00
N CYS A 42 -6.12 -16.98 -6.72
CA CYS A 42 -5.61 -17.89 -5.70
C CYS A 42 -6.37 -19.23 -5.69
N GLU A 43 -5.88 -20.16 -4.87
CA GLU A 43 -6.38 -21.54 -4.75
C GLU A 43 -7.65 -21.71 -3.89
N CYS A 44 -8.27 -20.59 -3.47
CA CYS A 44 -9.54 -20.64 -2.76
C CYS A 44 -10.65 -21.33 -3.57
N ARG A 45 -11.64 -21.87 -2.86
CA ARG A 45 -12.91 -22.33 -3.45
C ARG A 45 -14.07 -21.51 -2.88
N PRO A 46 -14.78 -20.69 -3.69
CA PRO A 46 -14.50 -20.39 -5.10
C PRO A 46 -13.21 -19.57 -5.29
N PRO A 47 -12.57 -19.61 -6.48
CA PRO A 47 -11.36 -18.84 -6.77
C PRO A 47 -11.60 -17.34 -6.56
N LYS A 48 -10.61 -16.66 -5.98
CA LYS A 48 -10.60 -15.21 -5.75
C LYS A 48 -9.32 -14.62 -6.31
N LYS A 49 -9.35 -13.38 -6.76
CA LYS A 49 -8.14 -12.65 -7.18
C LYS A 49 -7.16 -12.61 -6.00
N ALA A 50 -5.90 -12.95 -6.26
CA ALA A 50 -4.85 -12.71 -5.28
C ALA A 50 -4.68 -11.19 -5.08
N ALA A 51 -4.22 -10.79 -3.91
CA ALA A 51 -3.88 -9.41 -3.64
C ALA A 51 -2.38 -9.22 -3.86
N MET A 52 -2.01 -8.14 -4.53
CA MET A 52 -0.63 -7.71 -4.70
C MET A 52 -0.20 -6.85 -3.51
N TRP A 53 0.85 -7.31 -2.84
CA TRP A 53 1.44 -6.69 -1.67
C TRP A 53 2.89 -6.32 -1.95
N ILE A 54 3.46 -5.49 -1.10
CA ILE A 54 4.88 -5.14 -1.11
C ILE A 54 5.50 -5.74 0.15
N SER A 55 6.57 -6.51 -0.02
CA SER A 55 7.42 -6.92 1.08
C SER A 55 8.28 -5.74 1.54
N TRP A 56 8.32 -5.52 2.84
CA TRP A 56 9.22 -4.56 3.47
C TRP A 56 10.19 -5.26 4.43
N SER A 57 10.45 -6.55 4.22
CA SER A 57 11.49 -7.28 4.96
C SER A 57 12.88 -6.86 4.50
N ASP A 58 13.88 -7.11 5.34
CA ASP A 58 15.28 -6.79 5.04
C ASP A 58 15.82 -7.58 3.85
N GLU A 59 15.34 -8.81 3.67
CA GLU A 59 15.75 -9.67 2.56
C GLU A 59 15.19 -9.19 1.21
N ASN A 60 13.92 -8.77 1.20
CA ASN A 60 13.17 -8.43 -0.01
C ASN A 60 12.49 -7.05 0.14
N PRO A 61 13.23 -5.95 0.29
CA PRO A 61 12.65 -4.64 0.46
C PRO A 61 12.03 -4.14 -0.85
N GLY A 62 10.80 -3.62 -0.78
CA GLY A 62 10.08 -3.07 -1.93
C GLY A 62 9.60 -4.11 -2.95
N ARG A 63 9.93 -5.40 -2.77
CA ARG A 63 9.59 -6.46 -3.73
C ARG A 63 8.11 -6.82 -3.66
N ARG A 64 7.41 -6.84 -4.80
CA ARG A 64 5.99 -7.20 -4.83
C ARG A 64 5.79 -8.71 -4.85
N TYR A 65 4.75 -9.15 -4.15
CA TYR A 65 4.27 -10.53 -4.19
C TYR A 65 2.75 -10.57 -4.27
N ARG A 66 2.21 -11.65 -4.81
CA ARG A 66 0.77 -11.94 -4.79
C ARG A 66 0.51 -12.98 -3.72
N SER A 67 -0.48 -12.75 -2.86
CA SER A 67 -0.98 -13.78 -1.94
C SER A 67 -2.48 -13.73 -1.83
N CYS A 68 -3.09 -14.81 -1.34
CA CYS A 68 -4.53 -14.80 -1.09
C CYS A 68 -4.88 -13.70 -0.07
N TYR A 69 -5.81 -12.81 -0.46
CA TYR A 69 -6.33 -11.76 0.43
C TYR A 69 -6.94 -12.32 1.72
N TYR A 70 -7.45 -13.56 1.68
CA TYR A 70 -8.08 -14.27 2.79
C TYR A 70 -7.18 -15.35 3.42
N SER A 71 -5.87 -15.36 3.14
CA SER A 71 -4.93 -16.37 3.66
C SER A 71 -5.06 -16.60 5.17
N ARG A 72 -5.16 -15.52 5.96
CA ARG A 72 -5.34 -15.57 7.42
C ARG A 72 -6.69 -16.12 7.91
N ARG A 73 -7.69 -16.25 7.03
CA ARG A 73 -9.07 -16.63 7.38
C ARG A 73 -9.54 -17.95 6.77
N ARG A 74 -8.88 -18.44 5.71
CA ARG A 74 -9.38 -19.55 4.87
C ARG A 74 -8.30 -20.58 4.51
N ASP A 75 -7.19 -20.64 5.25
CA ASP A 75 -6.06 -21.57 5.06
C ASP A 75 -5.49 -21.63 3.64
N CYS A 76 -5.72 -20.60 2.83
CA CYS A 76 -5.21 -20.53 1.47
C CYS A 76 -3.78 -19.99 1.51
N GLN A 77 -2.81 -20.86 1.23
CA GLN A 77 -1.38 -20.54 1.30
C GLN A 77 -0.80 -20.01 -0.02
N TYR A 78 -1.63 -19.75 -1.02
CA TYR A 78 -1.20 -19.17 -2.30
C TYR A 78 -0.28 -17.96 -2.08
N PHE A 79 0.93 -18.05 -2.63
CA PHE A 79 1.97 -17.04 -2.58
C PHE A 79 2.86 -17.16 -3.83
N VAL A 80 3.15 -16.03 -4.48
CA VAL A 80 4.12 -15.97 -5.58
C VAL A 80 4.78 -14.59 -5.63
N TRP A 81 6.09 -14.54 -5.88
CA TRP A 81 6.79 -13.29 -6.15
C TRP A 81 6.37 -12.71 -7.50
N HIS A 82 6.17 -11.39 -7.56
CA HIS A 82 5.83 -10.70 -8.81
C HIS A 82 7.05 -10.10 -9.49
N ASP A 83 7.91 -9.44 -8.70
CA ASP A 83 9.16 -8.87 -9.18
C ASP A 83 10.34 -9.81 -8.89
N ASP A 84 11.44 -9.63 -9.60
CA ASP A 84 12.74 -10.18 -9.23
C ASP A 84 13.30 -9.48 -7.97
N PRO A 85 14.20 -10.13 -7.21
CA PRO A 85 14.85 -9.47 -6.09
C PRO A 85 15.69 -8.26 -6.57
N ILE A 86 15.95 -7.32 -5.66
CA ILE A 86 16.91 -6.25 -5.92
C ILE A 86 18.31 -6.87 -5.80
N ASP A 87 18.93 -7.14 -6.94
CA ASP A 87 20.26 -7.77 -7.01
C ASP A 87 21.38 -6.79 -6.64
N ASP A 88 21.19 -5.49 -6.89
CA ASP A 88 22.18 -4.47 -6.58
C ASP A 88 22.20 -4.17 -5.06
N PRO A 89 23.33 -4.41 -4.36
CA PRO A 89 23.41 -4.22 -2.92
C PRO A 89 23.21 -2.78 -2.49
N PHE A 90 23.65 -1.81 -3.30
CA PHE A 90 23.51 -0.39 -3.00
C PHE A 90 22.03 0.03 -3.05
N LEU A 91 21.31 -0.33 -4.13
CA LEU A 91 19.88 -0.06 -4.24
C LEU A 91 19.09 -0.74 -3.14
N LYS A 92 19.45 -1.98 -2.78
CA LYS A 92 18.83 -2.68 -1.66
C LYS A 92 19.02 -1.91 -0.35
N GLN A 93 20.25 -1.48 -0.05
CA GLN A 93 20.55 -0.71 1.16
C GLN A 93 19.82 0.63 1.16
N LEU A 94 19.82 1.36 0.04
CA LEU A 94 19.14 2.64 -0.08
C LEU A 94 17.63 2.52 0.23
N VAL A 95 16.96 1.49 -0.27
CA VAL A 95 15.54 1.27 0.02
C VAL A 95 15.31 0.95 1.50
N LEU A 96 16.21 0.20 2.13
CA LEU A 96 16.15 -0.09 3.57
C LEU A 96 16.34 1.20 4.40
N ASP A 97 17.36 1.99 4.09
CA ASP A 97 17.63 3.25 4.80
C ASP A 97 16.44 4.21 4.71
N LEU A 98 15.83 4.32 3.52
CA LEU A 98 14.64 5.14 3.32
C LEU A 98 13.43 4.62 4.09
N ARG A 99 13.20 3.30 4.11
CA ARG A 99 12.13 2.67 4.90
C ARG A 99 12.30 2.98 6.38
N ASP A 100 13.52 2.82 6.89
CA ASP A 100 13.82 3.01 8.31
C ASP A 100 13.69 4.48 8.73
N LEU A 101 14.12 5.41 7.86
CA LEU A 101 13.89 6.84 8.06
C LEU A 101 12.39 7.19 8.07
N VAL A 102 11.58 6.61 7.16
CA VAL A 102 10.13 6.84 7.15
C VAL A 102 9.50 6.33 8.44
N TRP A 103 9.84 5.13 8.90
CA TRP A 103 9.31 4.58 10.16
C TRP A 103 9.71 5.42 11.38
N MET A 104 10.95 5.90 11.41
CA MET A 104 11.42 6.80 12.46
C MET A 104 10.60 8.10 12.47
N LEU A 105 10.44 8.72 11.31
CA LEU A 105 9.68 9.97 11.18
C LEU A 105 8.21 9.79 11.55
N GLU A 106 7.58 8.69 11.16
CA GLU A 106 6.20 8.36 11.55
C GLU A 106 6.08 8.20 13.08
N SER A 107 7.03 7.52 13.71
CA SER A 107 7.08 7.37 15.18
C SER A 107 7.23 8.72 15.88
N LEU A 108 8.18 9.55 15.45
CA LEU A 108 8.40 10.89 16.00
C LEU A 108 7.17 11.78 15.83
N ASN A 109 6.52 11.73 14.66
CA ASN A 109 5.30 12.49 14.40
C ASN A 109 4.15 12.04 15.30
N SER A 110 3.97 10.73 15.52
CA SER A 110 2.97 10.21 16.47
C SER A 110 3.21 10.75 17.87
N ASN A 111 4.45 10.72 18.36
CA ASN A 111 4.80 11.21 19.69
C ASN A 111 4.52 12.71 19.84
N LEU A 112 4.85 13.51 18.81
CA LEU A 112 4.56 14.95 18.80
C LEU A 112 3.06 15.24 18.80
N GLN A 113 2.28 14.49 18.04
CA GLN A 113 0.81 14.62 18.04
C GLN A 113 0.22 14.31 19.41
N ASP A 114 0.70 13.26 20.08
CA ASP A 114 0.22 12.90 21.42
C ASP A 114 0.64 13.95 22.46
N ALA A 115 1.86 14.48 22.38
CA ALA A 115 2.30 15.58 23.25
C ALA A 115 1.46 16.85 23.05
N THR A 116 1.12 17.18 21.79
CA THR A 116 0.28 18.32 21.45
C THR A 116 -1.13 18.17 22.03
N ARG A 117 -1.76 17.00 21.83
CA ARG A 117 -3.09 16.69 22.41
C ARG A 117 -3.09 16.78 23.94
N ASN A 118 -2.04 16.29 24.58
CA ASN A 118 -1.93 16.33 26.04
C ASN A 118 -1.76 17.76 26.57
N ALA A 119 -1.00 18.60 25.86
CA ALA A 119 -0.83 20.01 26.23
C ALA A 119 -2.13 20.80 26.05
N GLU A 120 -2.87 20.56 24.96
CA GLU A 120 -4.20 21.16 24.74
C GLU A 120 -5.18 20.80 25.86
N ALA A 121 -5.20 19.53 26.30
CA ALA A 121 -6.05 19.07 27.39
C ALA A 121 -5.69 19.63 28.79
N GLN A 122 -4.51 20.25 28.96
CA GLN A 122 -4.10 20.89 30.22
C GLN A 122 -4.45 22.39 30.27
N VAL A 123 -4.84 22.98 29.15
CA VAL A 123 -5.19 24.40 29.03
C VAL A 123 -6.72 24.62 29.12
N GLU A 124 -7.52 23.58 28.88
CA GLU A 124 -8.96 23.53 29.17
C GLU A 124 -9.26 23.23 30.65
#